data_AF-A0A5C7BBR6-F1
#
_entry.id   AF-A0A5C7BBR6-F1
#
_cell.length_a   1.000
_cell.length_b   1.000
_cell.length_c   1.000
_cell.angle_alpha   90.00
_cell.angle_beta   90.00
_cell.angle_gamma   90.00
#
_symmetry.space_group_name_H-M   'P 1'
#
loop_
_entity.id
_entity.type
_entity.pdbx_description
1 polymer ?
#
loop_
_entity_poly.entity_id
_entity_poly.type
_entity_poly.pdbx_seq_one_letter_code
_entity_poly.pdbx_strand_id
1 'polypeptide(L)'
;MAIEALKNELLDSDYLMIEELAEQNKGPRDIAKALRVSVRDFMYLWRNKTSRIREAYDLGRLQIEITKGEQLITMIEAANTTAIQIHDKNALTRTFEDHKSDVFGL
;
A
#
# COMPACT_ATOMS: atom_id res chain seq x y z
N MET A 1 -2.23 1.65 28.44
CA MET A 1 -3.69 1.67 28.67
C MET A 1 -4.49 2.07 27.43
N ALA A 2 -4.26 3.22 26.78
CA ALA A 2 -5.06 3.62 25.61
C ALA A 2 -4.88 2.75 24.33
N ILE A 3 -3.71 2.12 24.16
CA ILE A 3 -3.38 1.36 22.94
C ILE A 3 -4.08 -0.01 22.89
N GLU A 4 -4.19 -0.72 24.02
CA GLU A 4 -5.00 -1.95 24.12
C GLU A 4 -6.49 -1.65 23.93
N ALA A 5 -6.97 -0.50 24.41
CA ALA A 5 -8.36 -0.09 24.20
C ALA A 5 -8.68 0.04 22.72
N LEU A 6 -7.84 0.76 21.94
CA LEU A 6 -8.04 0.89 20.49
C LEU A 6 -7.99 -0.47 19.76
N LYS A 7 -7.08 -1.37 20.16
CA LYS A 7 -7.02 -2.72 19.58
C LYS A 7 -8.27 -3.55 19.85
N ASN A 8 -8.90 -3.36 21.02
CA ASN A 8 -10.12 -4.06 21.42
C ASN A 8 -11.39 -3.38 20.86
N GLU A 9 -11.29 -2.12 20.43
CA GLU A 9 -12.38 -1.37 19.79
C GLU A 9 -12.52 -1.70 18.29
N LEU A 10 -11.42 -2.06 17.61
CA LEU A 10 -11.46 -2.40 16.19
C LEU A 10 -11.99 -3.81 15.95
N LEU A 11 -13.06 -3.90 15.16
CA LEU A 11 -13.64 -5.15 14.67
C LEU A 11 -12.96 -5.60 13.38
N ASP A 12 -13.16 -6.86 12.99
CA ASP A 12 -12.65 -7.39 11.72
C ASP A 12 -13.10 -6.56 10.50
N SER A 13 -14.33 -6.02 10.54
CA SER A 13 -14.86 -5.11 9.53
C SER A 13 -14.07 -3.81 9.40
N ASP A 14 -13.49 -3.31 10.49
CA ASP A 14 -12.69 -2.07 10.45
C ASP A 14 -11.37 -2.32 9.71
N TYR A 15 -10.79 -3.51 9.83
CA TYR A 15 -9.59 -3.88 9.08
C TYR A 15 -9.87 -4.02 7.58
N LEU A 16 -11.02 -4.57 7.19
CA LEU A 16 -11.46 -4.57 5.79
C LEU A 16 -11.62 -3.14 5.28
N MET A 17 -12.21 -2.25 6.09
CA MET A 17 -12.34 -0.84 5.71
C MET A 17 -10.99 -0.11 5.60
N ILE A 18 -9.99 -0.48 6.41
CA ILE A 18 -8.61 0.03 6.25
C ILE A 18 -8.05 -0.40 4.89
N GLU A 19 -8.22 -1.66 4.53
CA GLU A 19 -7.75 -2.23 3.26
C GLU A 19 -8.39 -1.51 2.06
N GLU A 20 -9.73 -1.41 2.04
CA GLU A 20 -10.48 -0.72 0.98
C GLU A 20 -10.08 0.76 0.84
N LEU A 21 -9.92 1.47 1.95
CA LEU A 21 -9.52 2.87 1.91
C LEU A 21 -8.05 3.03 1.49
N ALA A 22 -7.18 2.11 1.90
CA ALA A 22 -5.82 2.07 1.44
C ALA A 22 -5.77 1.83 -0.08
N GLU A 23 -6.64 0.95 -0.61
CA GLU A 23 -6.82 0.68 -2.04
C GLU A 23 -7.30 1.91 -2.82
N GLN A 24 -8.03 2.81 -2.17
CA GLN A 24 -8.43 4.10 -2.74
C GLN A 24 -7.36 5.19 -2.59
N ASN A 25 -6.10 4.80 -2.32
CA ASN A 25 -4.96 5.68 -2.15
C ASN A 25 -5.11 6.67 -0.97
N LYS A 26 -5.91 6.33 0.05
CA LYS A 26 -6.04 7.16 1.26
C LYS A 26 -4.83 6.99 2.17
N GLY A 27 -4.43 8.09 2.81
CA GLY A 27 -3.36 8.08 3.81
C GLY A 27 -3.85 7.52 5.16
N PRO A 28 -2.96 6.96 5.99
CA PRO A 28 -3.32 6.37 7.28
C PRO A 28 -3.98 7.36 8.25
N ARG A 29 -3.66 8.66 8.16
CA ARG A 29 -4.33 9.71 8.95
C ARG A 29 -5.78 9.92 8.54
N ASP A 30 -6.08 9.82 7.24
CA ASP A 30 -7.44 10.00 6.73
C ASP A 30 -8.29 8.76 7.01
N ILE A 31 -7.68 7.58 6.96
CA ILE A 31 -8.30 6.32 7.38
C ILE A 31 -8.70 6.38 8.86
N ALA A 32 -7.80 6.85 9.74
CA ALA A 32 -8.13 7.03 11.15
C ALA A 32 -9.34 7.95 11.38
N LYS A 33 -9.45 9.03 10.60
CA LYS A 33 -10.61 9.94 10.64
C LYS A 33 -11.89 9.26 10.13
N ALA A 34 -11.79 8.48 9.06
CA ALA A 34 -12.92 7.75 8.48
C ALA A 34 -13.50 6.73 9.47
N LEU A 35 -12.63 6.02 10.18
CA LEU A 35 -12.98 5.07 11.26
C LEU A 35 -13.41 5.76 12.56
N ARG A 36 -13.32 7.10 12.63
CA ARG A 36 -13.64 7.91 13.81
C ARG A 36 -12.87 7.51 15.08
N VAL A 37 -11.65 7.02 14.90
CA VAL A 37 -10.74 6.66 16.00
C VAL A 37 -9.73 7.76 16.27
N SER A 38 -9.05 7.68 17.41
CA SER A 38 -7.93 8.57 17.74
C SER A 38 -6.83 8.48 16.68
N VAL A 39 -6.63 9.56 15.92
CA VAL A 39 -5.55 9.65 14.91
C VAL A 39 -4.18 9.41 15.55
N ARG A 40 -3.98 9.86 16.79
CA ARG A 40 -2.71 9.68 17.50
C ARG A 40 -2.41 8.20 17.73
N ASP A 41 -3.39 7.47 18.26
CA ASP A 41 -3.22 6.07 18.64
C ASP A 41 -3.19 5.16 17.41
N PHE A 42 -4.03 5.45 16.41
CA PHE A 42 -3.99 4.77 15.12
C PHE A 42 -2.62 4.91 14.45
N MET A 43 -2.07 6.13 14.39
CA MET A 43 -0.76 6.37 13.79
C MET A 43 0.38 5.71 14.59
N TYR A 44 0.24 5.60 15.91
CA TYR A 44 1.19 4.87 16.73
C TYR A 44 1.21 3.39 16.37
N LEU A 45 0.03 2.75 16.26
CA LEU A 45 -0.10 1.36 15.85
C LEU A 45 0.35 1.15 14.41
N TRP A 46 -0.07 1.99 13.47
CA TRP A 46 0.32 1.88 12.06
C TRP A 46 1.84 1.96 11.83
N ARG A 47 2.57 2.73 12.67
CA ARG A 47 4.04 2.76 12.63
C ARG A 47 4.68 1.46 13.08
N ASN A 48 3.98 0.66 13.90
CA ASN A 48 4.43 -0.68 14.23
C ASN A 48 4.17 -1.61 13.02
N LYS A 49 5.27 -2.09 12.43
CA LYS A 49 5.28 -2.97 11.25
C LYS A 49 4.55 -4.30 11.47
N THR A 50 4.44 -4.76 12.71
CA THR A 50 3.75 -6.01 13.07
C THR A 50 2.31 -5.80 13.52
N SER A 51 1.79 -4.57 13.43
CA SER A 51 0.39 -4.33 13.76
C SER A 51 -0.55 -4.78 12.64
N ARG A 52 -1.72 -5.29 13.03
CA ARG A 52 -2.78 -5.67 12.09
C ARG A 52 -3.29 -4.49 11.25
N ILE A 53 -3.27 -3.26 11.82
CA ILE A 53 -3.56 -2.02 11.07
C ILE A 53 -2.56 -1.84 9.94
N ARG A 54 -1.27 -2.08 10.21
CA ARG A 54 -0.22 -1.94 9.21
C ARG A 54 -0.33 -3.01 8.13
N GLU A 55 -0.60 -4.25 8.53
CA GLU A 55 -0.83 -5.36 7.61
C GLU A 55 -2.00 -5.08 6.65
N ALA A 56 -3.18 -4.70 7.18
CA ALA A 56 -4.35 -4.35 6.38
C ALA A 56 -4.08 -3.17 5.43
N TYR A 57 -3.37 -2.15 5.90
CA TYR A 57 -2.97 -1.02 5.07
C TYR A 57 -2.04 -1.46 3.93
N ASP A 58 -1.01 -2.25 4.23
CA ASP A 58 -0.02 -2.70 3.24
C ASP A 58 -0.67 -3.63 2.20
N LEU A 59 -1.65 -4.47 2.60
CA LEU A 59 -2.46 -5.27 1.69
C LEU A 59 -3.23 -4.40 0.68
N GLY A 60 -3.98 -3.40 1.15
CA GLY A 60 -4.72 -2.51 0.25
C GLY A 60 -3.80 -1.69 -0.67
N ARG A 61 -2.60 -1.33 -0.19
CA ARG A 61 -1.55 -0.71 -1.01
C ARG A 61 -1.03 -1.64 -2.09
N LEU A 62 -0.80 -2.91 -1.77
CA LEU A 62 -0.36 -3.91 -2.74
C LEU A 62 -1.42 -4.10 -3.83
N GLN A 63 -2.70 -4.15 -3.46
CA GLN A 63 -3.81 -4.32 -4.39
C GLN A 63 -3.87 -3.17 -5.42
N ILE A 64 -3.64 -1.92 -5.01
CA ILE A 64 -3.50 -0.80 -5.95
C ILE A 64 -2.42 -1.03 -6.98
N GLU A 65 -1.24 -1.47 -6.52
CA GLU A 65 -0.09 -1.62 -7.42
C GLU A 65 -0.34 -2.74 -8.43
N ILE A 66 -1.07 -3.80 -8.04
CA ILE A 66 -1.58 -4.83 -8.95
C ILE A 66 -2.54 -4.19 -9.98
N THR A 67 -3.58 -3.50 -9.53
CA THR A 67 -4.59 -2.87 -10.40
C THR A 67 -3.96 -1.86 -11.36
N LYS A 68 -3.00 -1.05 -10.91
CA LYS A 68 -2.24 -0.13 -11.78
C LYS A 68 -1.41 -0.87 -12.81
N GLY A 69 -0.78 -1.98 -12.43
CA GLY A 69 -0.03 -2.83 -13.34
C GLY A 69 -0.92 -3.40 -14.45
N GLU A 70 -2.08 -3.93 -14.07
CA GLU A 70 -3.08 -4.43 -15.03
C GLU A 70 -3.56 -3.32 -15.97
N GLN A 71 -3.90 -2.13 -15.45
CA GLN A 71 -4.27 -0.98 -16.28
C GLN A 71 -3.16 -0.57 -17.25
N LEU A 72 -1.90 -0.59 -16.80
CA LEU A 72 -0.75 -0.29 -17.66
C LEU A 72 -0.64 -1.31 -18.80
N ILE A 73 -0.84 -2.60 -18.53
CA ILE A 73 -0.85 -3.65 -19.56
C ILE A 73 -1.98 -3.42 -20.56
N THR A 74 -3.20 -3.15 -20.10
CA THR A 74 -4.34 -2.82 -20.99
C THR A 74 -4.04 -1.62 -21.89
N MET A 75 -3.37 -0.58 -21.36
CA MET A 75 -2.96 0.57 -22.17
C MET A 75 -1.87 0.21 -23.20
N ILE A 76 -0.94 -0.68 -22.87
CA ILE A 76 0.07 -1.20 -23.80
C ILE A 76 -0.59 -1.99 -24.92
N GLU A 77 -1.53 -2.87 -24.59
CA GLU A 77 -2.31 -3.64 -25.57
C GLU A 77 -3.12 -2.72 -26.51
N ALA A 78 -3.59 -1.58 -25.98
CA ALA A 78 -4.21 -0.51 -26.77
C ALA A 78 -3.20 0.35 -27.57
N ALA A 79 -1.94 -0.07 -27.67
CA ALA A 79 -0.84 0.63 -28.36
C ALA A 79 -0.59 2.07 -27.86
N ASN A 80 -0.85 2.34 -26.57
CA ASN A 80 -0.52 3.62 -25.96
C ASN A 80 1.00 3.76 -25.78
N THR A 81 1.61 4.62 -26.58
CA THR A 81 3.08 4.82 -26.61
C THR A 81 3.65 5.29 -25.27
N THR A 82 2.92 6.11 -24.52
CA THR A 82 3.34 6.57 -23.19
C THR A 82 3.35 5.43 -22.19
N ALA A 83 2.36 4.53 -22.23
CA ALA A 83 2.31 3.36 -21.36
C ALA A 83 3.49 2.41 -21.63
N ILE A 84 3.83 2.20 -22.91
CA ILE A 84 5.00 1.42 -23.33
C ILE A 84 6.30 2.04 -22.77
N GLN A 85 6.47 3.36 -22.91
CA GLN A 85 7.64 4.05 -22.37
C GLN A 85 7.78 3.92 -20.84
N ILE A 86 6.66 4.00 -20.12
CA ILE A 86 6.63 3.81 -18.66
C ILE A 86 7.04 2.37 -18.31
N HIS A 87 6.51 1.39 -19.03
CA HIS A 87 6.84 -0.01 -18.83
C HIS A 87 8.33 -0.29 -19.06
N ASP A 88 8.89 0.17 -20.17
CA ASP A 88 10.29 -0.05 -20.52
C ASP A 88 11.24 0.60 -19.50
N LYS A 89 10.90 1.82 -19.04
CA LYS A 89 11.65 2.50 -17.99
C LYS A 89 11.63 1.74 -16.66
N ASN A 90 10.47 1.19 -16.29
CA ASN A 90 10.33 0.40 -15.07
C ASN A 90 11.13 -0.91 -15.15
N ALA A 91 11.10 -1.59 -16.30
CA ALA A 91 11.88 -2.80 -16.55
C ALA A 91 13.40 -2.51 -16.43
N LEU A 92 13.87 -1.45 -17.09
CA LEU A 92 15.28 -1.04 -17.01
C LEU A 92 15.73 -0.73 -15.58
N THR A 93 14.88 -0.05 -14.80
CA THR A 93 15.17 0.29 -13.40
C THR A 93 15.29 -0.99 -12.56
N ARG A 94 14.41 -1.98 -12.75
CA ARG A 94 14.49 -3.27 -12.05
C ARG A 94 15.78 -4.00 -12.38
N THR A 95 16.09 -4.15 -13.66
CA THR A 95 17.34 -4.80 -14.10
C THR A 95 18.57 -4.13 -13.51
N PHE A 96 18.58 -2.80 -13.41
CA PHE A 96 19.68 -2.07 -12.78
C PHE A 96 19.79 -2.37 -11.27
N GLU A 97 18.68 -2.35 -10.53
CA GLU A 97 18.70 -2.68 -9.10
C GLU A 97 19.06 -4.15 -8.84
N ASP A 98 18.60 -5.08 -9.67
CA ASP A 98 18.96 -6.50 -9.60
C ASP A 98 20.46 -6.69 -9.79
N HIS A 99 21.04 -6.10 -10.85
CA HIS A 99 22.50 -6.14 -11.07
C HIS A 99 23.30 -5.47 -9.96
N LYS A 100 22.77 -4.41 -9.35
CA LYS A 100 23.40 -3.74 -8.22
C LYS A 100 23.42 -4.64 -6.98
N SER A 101 22.33 -5.36 -6.70
CA SER A 101 22.30 -6.34 -5.61
C SER A 101 23.28 -7.50 -5.86
N ASP A 102 23.36 -8.00 -7.10
CA ASP A 102 24.32 -9.05 -7.49
C ASP A 102 25.80 -8.62 -7.32
N VAL A 103 26.13 -7.38 -7.66
CA VAL A 103 27.50 -6.85 -7.60
C VAL A 103 27.90 -6.42 -6.19
N PHE A 104 26.99 -5.81 -5.43
CA PHE A 104 27.29 -5.21 -4.12
C PHE A 104 26.81 -6.06 -2.93
N GLY A 105 26.07 -7.14 -3.15
CA GLY A 105 25.57 -8.04 -2.10
C GLY A 105 24.65 -7.36 -1.08
N LEU A 106 23.96 -6.29 -1.50
CA LEU A 106 23.05 -5.49 -0.66
C LEU A 106 21.61 -5.98 -0.77
#